data_AF-A0A2L0ENV2-F1
#
_entry.id   AF-A0A2L0ENV2-F1
#
_cell.length_a   1.000
_cell.length_b   1.000
_cell.length_c   1.000
_cell.angle_alpha   90.00
_cell.angle_beta   90.00
_cell.angle_gamma   90.00
#
_symmetry.space_group_name_H-M   'P 1'
#
loop_
_entity.id
_entity.type
_entity.pdbx_description
1 polymer ?
#
loop_
_entity_poly.entity_id
_entity_poly.type
_entity_poly.pdbx_seq_one_letter_code
_entity_poly.pdbx_strand_id
1 'polypeptide(L)'
;MTKGPAAPLHRYHEIVVRMAPSERQPGSAPSARMTSGGGVPWHYDAWIYTKLPLPVELGKVEPASGSGAPPPEVGGLPLIGHEEITVTWLSYGEYLSLFYGGEESMLELRRRGGGAISSGLRGLLQLKPRPERRLRLWWSSQSPELEDLPWEILELGGRRPPRFSIVRGSPGKAAPPLPVPDGEPLRIAVIDPAGGAPVALSDALGSLGPGIEVVWIEQDDPSKAIAEAIAAGCEVLHLVADGVVPFGLEGLLDLSGDDDATISPRELAAMLRGSRVAVLALTPPESPRIGHLGMPTVFHAFARFGHDSGEGPTIVAQIGPMSPPVSRDFWRAFYERLAASFDVEEAMSSAAQRPLVTPVVVFLRHRLGRQFCRPDDPALRCPVWTTAGTGQTPADQVLLTVAQVTADLSITRDLLDAARRLETRYASLGLDFPGTSAIAEEHKRQSRLDEVVDESSERLLKDLKS
;
A
#
# COMPACT_ATOMS: atom_id res chain seq x y z
N MET A 1 -25.71 3.18 33.84
CA MET A 1 -25.31 2.69 32.51
C MET A 1 -24.25 1.61 32.69
N THR A 2 -24.61 0.35 32.50
CA THR A 2 -23.67 -0.78 32.58
C THR A 2 -22.80 -0.80 31.33
N LYS A 3 -21.49 -0.58 31.48
CA LYS A 3 -20.50 -0.81 30.41
C LYS A 3 -20.64 -2.28 29.99
N GLY A 4 -21.13 -2.52 28.77
CA GLY A 4 -21.14 -3.84 28.17
C GLY A 4 -19.71 -4.40 28.08
N PRO A 5 -19.54 -5.73 28.03
CA PRO A 5 -18.22 -6.35 27.91
C PRO A 5 -17.52 -5.80 26.66
N ALA A 6 -16.25 -5.41 26.81
CA ALA A 6 -15.41 -4.96 25.71
C ALA A 6 -15.41 -6.02 24.60
N ALA A 7 -15.79 -5.62 23.38
CA ALA A 7 -15.77 -6.52 22.23
C ALA A 7 -14.35 -7.07 22.07
N PRO A 8 -14.17 -8.40 21.89
CA PRO A 8 -12.84 -8.97 21.72
C PRO A 8 -12.16 -8.35 20.50
N LEU A 9 -10.89 -7.93 20.68
CA LEU A 9 -9.98 -7.54 19.60
C LEU A 9 -10.17 -8.51 18.42
N HIS A 10 -10.57 -7.97 17.26
CA HIS A 10 -10.86 -8.76 16.08
C HIS A 10 -9.67 -9.67 15.77
N ARG A 11 -9.83 -10.97 16.00
CA ARG A 11 -8.84 -11.97 15.57
C ARG A 11 -8.95 -12.06 14.05
N TYR A 12 -8.04 -11.39 13.37
CA TYR A 12 -7.86 -11.56 11.93
C TYR A 12 -7.40 -12.98 11.66
N HIS A 13 -8.09 -13.62 10.73
CA HIS A 13 -7.61 -14.78 10.03
C HIS A 13 -6.87 -14.28 8.80
N GLU A 14 -5.61 -14.68 8.63
CA GLU A 14 -4.77 -14.16 7.56
C GLU A 14 -4.31 -15.30 6.65
N ILE A 15 -4.36 -15.02 5.35
CA ILE A 15 -3.72 -15.78 4.28
C ILE A 15 -2.80 -14.82 3.55
N VAL A 16 -1.57 -15.22 3.30
CA VAL A 16 -0.64 -14.48 2.44
C VAL A 16 -0.42 -15.30 1.19
N VAL A 17 -0.67 -14.68 0.04
CA VAL A 17 -0.28 -15.19 -1.28
C VAL A 17 0.86 -14.32 -1.75
N ARG A 18 2.06 -14.90 -1.82
CA ARG A 18 3.24 -14.26 -2.41
C ARG A 18 3.40 -14.77 -3.82
N MET A 19 3.64 -13.91 -4.80
CA MET A 19 3.81 -14.30 -6.19
C MET A 19 5.15 -13.82 -6.73
N ALA A 20 5.78 -14.61 -7.59
CA ALA A 20 7.01 -14.24 -8.26
C ALA A 20 7.15 -14.99 -9.59
N PRO A 21 7.98 -14.48 -10.51
CA PRO A 21 8.27 -15.16 -11.77
C PRO A 21 8.74 -16.59 -11.52
N SER A 22 8.18 -17.55 -12.26
CA SER A 22 8.60 -18.94 -12.14
C SER A 22 9.96 -19.17 -12.82
N GLU A 23 10.82 -20.00 -12.23
CA GLU A 23 12.10 -20.42 -12.83
C GLU A 23 11.91 -21.16 -14.15
N ARG A 24 10.69 -21.65 -14.43
CA ARG A 24 10.32 -22.32 -15.70
C ARG A 24 10.18 -21.35 -16.89
N GLN A 25 10.39 -20.04 -16.68
CA GLN A 25 10.30 -19.07 -17.76
C GLN A 25 11.38 -19.29 -18.85
N PRO A 26 10.98 -19.39 -20.13
CA PRO A 26 11.94 -19.52 -21.22
C PRO A 26 12.69 -18.20 -21.47
N GLY A 27 13.95 -18.12 -21.03
CA GLY A 27 14.87 -17.03 -21.40
C GLY A 27 14.85 -15.84 -20.44
N SER A 28 16.04 -15.43 -20.00
CA SER A 28 16.27 -14.46 -18.94
C SER A 28 15.82 -13.02 -19.25
N ALA A 29 15.20 -12.42 -18.22
CA ALA A 29 14.93 -10.99 -17.96
C ALA A 29 13.77 -10.34 -18.76
N PRO A 30 12.84 -9.65 -18.05
CA PRO A 30 11.79 -8.87 -18.67
C PRO A 30 12.41 -7.62 -19.29
N SER A 31 12.71 -7.66 -20.59
CA SER A 31 13.03 -6.44 -21.33
C SER A 31 11.72 -5.71 -21.62
N ALA A 32 11.65 -4.44 -21.22
CA ALA A 32 10.50 -3.52 -21.29
C ALA A 32 10.02 -3.16 -22.72
N ARG A 33 10.12 -4.08 -23.68
CA ARG A 33 9.59 -3.95 -25.04
C ARG A 33 8.78 -5.19 -25.42
N MET A 34 7.59 -5.33 -24.85
CA MET A 34 6.58 -6.24 -25.37
C MET A 34 5.74 -5.54 -26.45
N THR A 35 6.22 -5.55 -27.70
CA THR A 35 5.38 -5.14 -28.85
C THR A 35 5.37 -6.13 -30.01
N SER A 36 5.99 -7.32 -29.94
CA SER A 36 6.01 -8.17 -31.16
C SER A 36 6.26 -9.68 -31.04
N GLY A 37 6.36 -10.29 -29.86
CA GLY A 37 6.73 -11.71 -29.75
C GLY A 37 5.73 -12.61 -29.02
N GLY A 38 4.85 -13.30 -29.78
CA GLY A 38 4.21 -14.57 -29.42
C GLY A 38 3.25 -14.63 -28.21
N GLY A 39 2.11 -15.31 -28.35
CA GLY A 39 1.16 -15.63 -27.27
C GLY A 39 1.68 -16.64 -26.24
N VAL A 40 2.96 -16.55 -25.87
CA VAL A 40 3.59 -17.44 -24.91
C VAL A 40 3.06 -17.10 -23.51
N PRO A 41 2.48 -18.07 -22.78
CA PRO A 41 2.05 -17.87 -21.41
C PRO A 41 3.25 -17.61 -20.50
N TRP A 42 3.10 -16.63 -19.61
CA TRP A 42 4.04 -16.34 -18.54
C TRP A 42 3.57 -17.04 -17.28
N HIS A 43 4.50 -17.70 -16.61
CA HIS A 43 4.22 -18.50 -15.43
C HIS A 43 4.78 -17.80 -14.19
N TYR A 44 3.95 -17.73 -13.17
CA TYR A 44 4.27 -17.16 -11.87
C TYR A 44 3.93 -18.18 -10.80
N ASP A 45 4.85 -18.40 -9.89
CA ASP A 45 4.64 -19.23 -8.73
C ASP A 45 3.92 -18.41 -7.65
N ALA A 46 2.96 -19.03 -6.95
CA ALA A 46 2.16 -18.42 -5.90
C ALA A 46 2.26 -19.25 -4.62
N TRP A 47 3.01 -18.76 -3.63
CA TRP A 47 3.22 -19.43 -2.35
C TRP A 47 2.23 -18.96 -1.30
N ILE A 48 1.61 -19.92 -0.61
CA ILE A 48 0.48 -19.67 0.28
C ILE A 48 0.87 -19.90 1.72
N TYR A 49 0.72 -18.87 2.55
CA TYR A 49 1.08 -18.89 3.96
C TYR A 49 -0.15 -18.65 4.83
N THR A 50 -0.43 -19.55 5.76
CA THR A 50 -1.50 -19.36 6.75
C THR A 50 -1.42 -20.39 7.89
N LYS A 51 -2.02 -20.05 9.03
CA LYS A 51 -2.29 -21.00 10.14
C LYS A 51 -3.66 -21.65 10.03
N LEU A 52 -4.46 -21.26 9.03
CA LEU A 52 -5.82 -21.72 8.88
C LEU A 52 -5.85 -23.08 8.20
N PRO A 53 -6.66 -24.03 8.68
CA PRO A 53 -7.00 -25.20 7.89
C PRO A 53 -7.84 -24.72 6.70
N LEU A 54 -7.30 -24.91 5.49
CA LEU A 54 -7.98 -24.49 4.27
C LEU A 54 -8.80 -25.65 3.68
N PRO A 55 -10.07 -25.40 3.28
CA PRO A 55 -10.92 -26.40 2.63
C PRO A 55 -10.64 -26.49 1.12
N VAL A 56 -9.39 -26.26 0.70
CA VAL A 56 -8.96 -26.31 -0.70
C VAL A 56 -7.73 -27.19 -0.80
N GLU A 57 -7.67 -28.01 -1.85
CA GLU A 57 -6.47 -28.78 -2.16
C GLU A 57 -5.45 -27.84 -2.78
N LEU A 58 -4.29 -27.74 -2.14
CA LEU A 58 -3.18 -26.95 -2.64
C LEU A 58 -2.09 -27.84 -3.23
N GLY A 59 -1.38 -27.33 -4.23
CA GLY A 59 -0.15 -27.95 -4.70
C GLY A 59 0.88 -28.13 -3.58
N LYS A 60 1.63 -29.23 -3.65
CA LYS A 60 2.69 -29.54 -2.68
C LYS A 60 3.87 -28.59 -2.89
N VAL A 61 4.43 -28.10 -1.78
CA VAL A 61 5.69 -27.36 -1.81
C VAL A 61 6.82 -28.36 -2.08
N GLU A 62 7.35 -28.35 -3.30
CA GLU A 62 8.59 -29.06 -3.58
C GLU A 62 9.77 -28.30 -2.97
N PRO A 63 10.78 -28.98 -2.39
CA PRO A 63 11.97 -28.31 -1.88
C PRO A 63 12.76 -27.70 -3.05
N ALA A 64 12.52 -26.42 -3.31
CA ALA A 64 13.32 -25.64 -4.24
C ALA A 64 14.78 -25.67 -3.77
N SER A 65 15.65 -26.27 -4.57
CA SER A 65 17.06 -26.48 -4.22
C SER A 65 17.97 -25.33 -4.67
N GLY A 66 17.40 -24.14 -4.91
CA GLY A 66 18.06 -22.97 -5.48
C GLY A 66 17.82 -21.68 -4.68
N SER A 67 18.46 -20.59 -5.09
CA SER A 67 18.34 -19.27 -4.45
C SER A 67 16.96 -18.61 -4.60
N GLY A 68 16.02 -19.25 -5.31
CA GLY A 68 14.62 -18.83 -5.47
C GLY A 68 13.63 -19.51 -4.53
N ALA A 69 14.11 -20.31 -3.55
CA ALA A 69 13.23 -20.99 -2.61
C ALA A 69 12.38 -19.99 -1.79
N PRO A 70 11.07 -20.22 -1.64
CA PRO A 70 10.23 -19.38 -0.79
C PRO A 70 10.69 -19.48 0.67
N PRO A 71 10.62 -18.39 1.45
CA PRO A 71 10.85 -18.50 2.89
C PRO A 71 9.85 -19.49 3.51
N PRO A 72 10.21 -20.22 4.58
CA PRO A 72 9.28 -21.16 5.22
C PRO A 72 8.15 -20.45 5.99
N GLU A 73 8.32 -19.16 6.30
CA GLU A 73 7.38 -18.36 7.07
C GLU A 73 7.40 -16.90 6.61
N VAL A 74 6.23 -16.26 6.59
CA VAL A 74 6.08 -14.81 6.33
C VAL A 74 5.16 -14.21 7.38
N GLY A 75 5.61 -13.17 8.07
CA GLY A 75 4.78 -12.45 9.05
C GLY A 75 4.25 -13.34 10.19
N GLY A 76 4.97 -14.40 10.55
CA GLY A 76 4.50 -15.36 11.56
C GLY A 76 3.55 -16.43 11.02
N LEU A 77 3.40 -16.56 9.70
CA LEU A 77 2.50 -17.52 9.04
C LEU A 77 3.31 -18.57 8.26
N PRO A 78 3.11 -19.87 8.53
CA PRO A 78 3.88 -20.92 7.87
C PRO A 78 3.45 -21.09 6.42
N LEU A 79 4.39 -21.45 5.56
CA LEU A 79 4.14 -21.88 4.19
C LEU A 79 3.40 -23.23 4.21
N ILE A 80 2.25 -23.31 3.54
CA ILE A 80 1.41 -24.53 3.54
C ILE A 80 1.15 -25.10 2.15
N GLY A 81 1.42 -24.35 1.08
CA GLY A 81 1.10 -24.79 -0.26
C GLY A 81 1.69 -23.89 -1.34
N HIS A 82 1.61 -24.37 -2.56
CA HIS A 82 2.09 -23.73 -3.78
C HIS A 82 1.04 -23.86 -4.87
N GLU A 83 0.86 -22.80 -5.62
CA GLU A 83 -0.05 -22.70 -6.75
C GLU A 83 0.62 -21.92 -7.88
N GLU A 84 -0.05 -21.82 -9.02
CA GLU A 84 0.50 -21.17 -10.21
C GLU A 84 -0.48 -20.15 -10.79
N ILE A 85 0.07 -19.07 -11.33
CA ILE A 85 -0.64 -18.08 -12.15
C ILE A 85 -0.02 -18.09 -13.54
N THR A 86 -0.87 -18.20 -14.56
CA THR A 86 -0.48 -18.23 -15.97
C THR A 86 -1.10 -17.04 -16.70
N VAL A 87 -0.26 -16.10 -17.13
CA VAL A 87 -0.68 -14.85 -17.77
C VAL A 87 -0.24 -14.83 -19.23
N THR A 88 -1.19 -14.70 -20.16
CA THR A 88 -0.87 -14.45 -21.58
C THR A 88 -0.91 -12.94 -21.84
N TRP A 89 0.21 -12.25 -21.65
CA TRP A 89 0.27 -10.78 -21.66
C TRP A 89 -0.34 -10.10 -22.89
N LEU A 90 -0.23 -10.69 -24.08
CA LEU A 90 -0.87 -10.16 -25.29
C LEU A 90 -2.40 -10.07 -25.13
N SER A 91 -3.01 -11.15 -24.62
CA SER A 91 -4.43 -11.16 -24.30
C SER A 91 -4.75 -10.18 -23.17
N TYR A 92 -3.82 -9.97 -22.23
CA TYR A 92 -3.96 -8.99 -21.15
C TYR A 92 -3.86 -7.52 -21.57
N GLY A 93 -3.07 -7.19 -22.59
CA GLY A 93 -3.09 -5.84 -23.19
C GLY A 93 -4.47 -5.52 -23.76
N GLU A 94 -5.09 -6.47 -24.46
CA GLU A 94 -6.48 -6.36 -24.90
C GLU A 94 -7.45 -6.30 -23.70
N TYR A 95 -7.19 -7.05 -22.63
CA TYR A 95 -8.00 -7.01 -21.40
C TYR A 95 -7.99 -5.66 -20.69
N LEU A 96 -6.83 -5.02 -20.58
CA LEU A 96 -6.71 -3.69 -19.99
C LEU A 96 -7.49 -2.66 -20.82
N SER A 97 -7.57 -2.80 -22.14
CA SER A 97 -8.44 -1.95 -22.98
C SER A 97 -9.93 -2.10 -22.66
N LEU A 98 -10.37 -3.33 -22.39
CA LEU A 98 -11.77 -3.61 -22.05
C LEU A 98 -12.15 -3.06 -20.67
N PHE A 99 -11.22 -3.01 -19.72
CA PHE A 99 -11.44 -2.52 -18.36
C PHE A 99 -12.12 -1.13 -18.29
N TYR A 100 -12.01 -0.34 -19.37
CA TYR A 100 -12.61 0.99 -19.48
C TYR A 100 -14.04 1.01 -20.03
N GLY A 101 -14.54 -0.12 -20.53
CA GLY A 101 -15.91 -0.25 -21.06
C GLY A 101 -16.99 -0.47 -20.00
N GLY A 102 -16.68 -0.32 -18.70
CA GLY A 102 -17.65 -0.41 -17.61
C GLY A 102 -18.02 -1.84 -17.19
N GLU A 103 -19.20 -2.01 -16.57
CA GLU A 103 -19.61 -3.25 -15.90
C GLU A 103 -19.62 -4.48 -16.84
N GLU A 104 -20.13 -4.32 -18.06
CA GLU A 104 -20.19 -5.42 -19.05
C GLU A 104 -18.79 -5.90 -19.44
N SER A 105 -17.88 -4.97 -19.66
CA SER A 105 -16.48 -5.31 -19.94
C SER A 105 -15.80 -5.94 -18.75
N MET A 106 -16.12 -5.56 -17.50
CA MET A 106 -15.59 -6.21 -16.31
C MET A 106 -16.12 -7.65 -16.13
N LEU A 107 -17.37 -7.90 -16.52
CA LEU A 107 -17.92 -9.25 -16.58
C LEU A 107 -17.21 -10.11 -17.65
N GLU A 108 -16.94 -9.52 -18.82
CA GLU A 108 -16.18 -10.19 -19.87
C GLU A 108 -14.74 -10.46 -19.44
N LEU A 109 -14.10 -9.48 -18.81
CA LEU A 109 -12.76 -9.58 -18.22
C LEU A 109 -12.70 -10.75 -17.25
N ARG A 110 -13.70 -10.88 -16.38
CA ARG A 110 -13.83 -12.00 -15.44
C ARG A 110 -13.97 -13.35 -16.14
N ARG A 111 -14.77 -13.44 -17.21
CA ARG A 111 -14.92 -14.69 -17.99
C ARG A 111 -13.60 -15.12 -18.62
N ARG A 112 -12.84 -14.17 -19.17
CA ARG A 112 -11.57 -14.45 -19.87
C ARG A 112 -10.40 -14.67 -18.93
N GLY A 113 -10.32 -13.90 -17.84
CA GLY A 113 -9.27 -13.98 -16.83
C GLY A 113 -9.35 -15.25 -15.97
N GLY A 114 -10.50 -15.92 -15.93
CA GLY A 114 -10.69 -17.14 -15.14
C GLY A 114 -9.65 -18.22 -15.44
N GLY A 115 -9.09 -18.30 -16.65
CA GLY A 115 -8.05 -19.29 -16.99
C GLY A 115 -6.66 -19.02 -16.40
N ALA A 116 -6.43 -17.82 -15.83
CA ALA A 116 -5.09 -17.40 -15.43
C ALA A 116 -4.70 -17.82 -14.02
N ILE A 117 -5.66 -18.02 -13.11
CA ILE A 117 -5.37 -18.50 -11.77
C ILE A 117 -5.70 -19.99 -11.64
N SER A 118 -4.85 -20.71 -10.90
CA SER A 118 -5.09 -22.11 -10.58
C SER A 118 -6.39 -22.33 -9.79
N SER A 119 -6.86 -23.57 -9.76
CA SER A 119 -8.07 -23.93 -9.01
C SER A 119 -7.92 -23.72 -7.49
N GLY A 120 -6.73 -23.94 -6.93
CA GLY A 120 -6.44 -23.70 -5.52
C GLY A 120 -6.56 -22.22 -5.16
N LEU A 121 -5.92 -21.33 -5.93
CA LEU A 121 -6.02 -19.87 -5.72
C LEU A 121 -7.46 -19.37 -5.87
N ARG A 122 -8.19 -19.86 -6.88
CA ARG A 122 -9.60 -19.53 -7.05
C ARG A 122 -10.42 -19.97 -5.83
N GLY A 123 -10.13 -21.15 -5.29
CA GLY A 123 -10.72 -21.64 -4.05
C GLY A 123 -10.48 -20.71 -2.86
N LEU A 124 -9.27 -20.14 -2.73
CA LEU A 124 -8.96 -19.16 -1.68
C LEU A 124 -9.80 -17.89 -1.78
N LEU A 125 -9.96 -17.37 -3.00
CA LEU A 125 -10.70 -16.13 -3.26
C LEU A 125 -12.21 -16.31 -3.09
N GLN A 126 -12.69 -17.55 -3.12
CA GLN A 126 -14.09 -17.92 -2.89
C GLN A 126 -14.39 -18.33 -1.43
N LEU A 127 -13.41 -18.24 -0.53
CA LEU A 127 -13.62 -18.55 0.88
C LEU A 127 -14.69 -17.64 1.49
N LYS A 128 -15.61 -18.26 2.23
CA LYS A 128 -16.66 -17.56 2.97
C LYS A 128 -16.26 -17.50 4.44
N PRO A 129 -15.81 -16.34 4.95
CA PRO A 129 -15.51 -16.23 6.36
C PRO A 129 -16.76 -16.47 7.21
N ARG A 130 -16.56 -17.04 8.41
CA ARG A 130 -17.64 -17.16 9.39
C ARG A 130 -18.06 -15.76 9.84
N PRO A 131 -19.35 -15.53 10.18
CA PRO A 131 -19.85 -14.20 10.54
C PRO A 131 -19.03 -13.52 11.63
N GLU A 132 -18.44 -14.26 12.56
CA GLU A 132 -17.69 -13.70 13.70
C GLU A 132 -16.22 -13.39 13.43
N ARG A 133 -15.65 -13.81 12.29
CA ARG A 133 -14.22 -13.66 12.00
C ARG A 133 -14.00 -12.92 10.71
N ARG A 134 -13.08 -11.96 10.71
CA ARG A 134 -12.60 -11.32 9.48
C ARG A 134 -11.50 -12.17 8.87
N LEU A 135 -11.62 -12.44 7.58
CA LEU A 135 -10.59 -13.08 6.78
C LEU A 135 -9.94 -12.02 5.90
N ARG A 136 -8.61 -11.89 6.02
CA ARG A 136 -7.80 -11.04 5.16
C ARG A 136 -6.91 -11.91 4.30
N LEU A 137 -6.88 -11.61 3.01
CA LEU A 137 -5.97 -12.18 2.05
C LEU A 137 -4.99 -11.09 1.59
N TRP A 138 -3.72 -11.25 1.96
CA TRP A 138 -2.63 -10.42 1.47
C TRP A 138 -2.18 -10.93 0.11
N TRP A 139 -2.24 -10.08 -0.90
CA TRP A 139 -1.89 -10.34 -2.28
C TRP A 139 -0.59 -9.60 -2.61
N SER A 140 0.53 -10.31 -2.51
CA SER A 140 1.87 -9.72 -2.59
C SER A 140 2.57 -10.19 -3.86
N SER A 141 2.69 -9.31 -4.85
CA SER A 141 3.47 -9.60 -6.05
C SER A 141 4.93 -9.21 -5.87
N GLN A 142 5.86 -9.90 -6.53
CA GLN A 142 7.23 -9.40 -6.78
C GLN A 142 7.39 -8.83 -8.20
N SER A 143 6.34 -8.96 -9.01
CA SER A 143 6.25 -8.56 -10.41
C SER A 143 5.27 -7.39 -10.52
N PRO A 144 5.74 -6.16 -10.80
CA PRO A 144 4.89 -4.97 -10.91
C PRO A 144 3.77 -5.13 -11.95
N GLU A 145 4.01 -5.89 -13.01
CA GLU A 145 3.02 -6.15 -14.05
C GLU A 145 1.79 -6.90 -13.54
N LEU A 146 1.92 -7.74 -12.50
CA LEU A 146 0.77 -8.40 -11.88
C LEU A 146 -0.05 -7.44 -11.01
N GLU A 147 0.53 -6.31 -10.56
CA GLU A 147 -0.22 -5.29 -9.82
C GLU A 147 -1.19 -4.54 -10.74
N ASP A 148 -0.93 -4.49 -12.05
CA ASP A 148 -1.87 -3.88 -13.00
C ASP A 148 -3.19 -4.66 -13.10
N LEU A 149 -3.23 -5.91 -12.62
CA LEU A 149 -4.40 -6.76 -12.73
C LEU A 149 -5.37 -6.53 -11.56
N PRO A 150 -6.68 -6.33 -11.82
CA PRO A 150 -7.67 -6.06 -10.78
C PRO A 150 -8.19 -7.36 -10.15
N TRP A 151 -7.32 -8.13 -9.50
CA TRP A 151 -7.62 -9.44 -8.90
C TRP A 151 -8.86 -9.44 -8.03
N GLU A 152 -9.02 -8.39 -7.23
CA GLU A 152 -10.14 -8.19 -6.31
C GLU A 152 -11.47 -8.10 -7.05
N ILE A 153 -11.45 -7.56 -8.27
CA ILE A 153 -12.65 -7.37 -9.08
C ILE A 153 -12.99 -8.64 -9.85
N LEU A 154 -11.96 -9.27 -10.42
CA LEU A 154 -12.08 -10.51 -11.17
C LEU A 154 -12.65 -11.63 -10.29
N GLU A 155 -12.19 -11.72 -9.05
CA GLU A 155 -12.40 -12.95 -8.26
C GLU A 155 -13.47 -12.80 -7.17
N LEU A 156 -13.70 -11.60 -6.62
CA LEU A 156 -14.84 -11.36 -5.71
C LEU A 156 -16.19 -11.35 -6.45
N GLY A 157 -16.17 -11.18 -7.77
CA GLY A 157 -17.36 -11.20 -8.61
C GLY A 157 -18.38 -10.11 -8.28
N GLY A 158 -19.67 -10.42 -8.49
CA GLY A 158 -20.74 -9.42 -8.37
C GLY A 158 -21.05 -8.94 -6.95
N ARG A 159 -20.59 -9.65 -5.91
CA ARG A 159 -20.82 -9.26 -4.51
C ARG A 159 -19.67 -9.70 -3.60
N ARG A 160 -19.10 -8.74 -2.88
CA ARG A 160 -18.05 -9.00 -1.88
C ARG A 160 -18.62 -9.80 -0.69
N PRO A 161 -17.99 -10.91 -0.26
CA PRO A 161 -18.36 -11.57 0.97
C PRO A 161 -18.17 -10.63 2.17
N PRO A 162 -19.11 -10.60 3.14
CA PRO A 162 -18.94 -9.76 4.32
C PRO A 162 -17.70 -10.20 5.10
N ARG A 163 -16.92 -9.23 5.60
CA ARG A 163 -15.70 -9.49 6.41
C ARG A 163 -14.63 -10.29 5.67
N PHE A 164 -14.60 -10.22 4.34
CA PHE A 164 -13.49 -10.69 3.53
C PHE A 164 -12.81 -9.49 2.87
N SER A 165 -11.51 -9.36 3.11
CA SER A 165 -10.68 -8.30 2.53
C SER A 165 -9.60 -8.93 1.67
N ILE A 166 -9.44 -8.44 0.44
CA ILE A 166 -8.22 -8.64 -0.34
C ILE A 166 -7.44 -7.34 -0.24
N VAL A 167 -6.17 -7.46 0.12
CA VAL A 167 -5.28 -6.33 0.38
C VAL A 167 -4.00 -6.57 -0.40
N ARG A 168 -3.53 -5.55 -1.12
CA ARG A 168 -2.30 -5.63 -1.89
C ARG A 168 -1.07 -5.38 -1.04
N GLY A 169 0.03 -6.01 -1.43
CA GLY A 169 1.31 -5.95 -0.75
C GLY A 169 1.48 -7.03 0.31
N SER A 170 2.58 -6.91 1.06
CA SER A 170 2.93 -7.85 2.13
C SER A 170 2.38 -7.38 3.48
N PRO A 171 2.13 -8.31 4.43
CA PRO A 171 1.76 -7.93 5.79
C PRO A 171 2.76 -6.94 6.39
N GLY A 172 2.30 -5.73 6.67
CA GLY A 172 3.10 -4.68 7.29
C GLY A 172 3.43 -4.98 8.76
N LYS A 173 4.21 -4.09 9.37
CA LYS A 173 4.45 -4.10 10.82
C LYS A 173 3.12 -3.84 11.55
N ALA A 174 2.95 -4.44 12.73
CA ALA A 174 1.84 -4.10 13.61
C ALA A 174 2.15 -2.75 14.26
N ALA A 175 1.64 -1.66 13.68
CA ALA A 175 1.74 -0.33 14.26
C ALA A 175 0.47 0.02 15.05
N PRO A 176 0.60 0.70 16.21
CA PRO A 176 -0.54 1.18 16.97
C PRO A 176 -1.40 2.13 16.14
N PRO A 177 -2.74 2.08 16.32
CA PRO A 177 -3.61 3.08 15.71
C PRO A 177 -3.27 4.48 16.28
N LEU A 178 -3.36 5.50 15.44
CA LEU A 178 -3.13 6.88 15.85
C LEU A 178 -4.31 7.41 16.67
N PRO A 179 -4.07 8.19 17.74
CA PRO A 179 -5.16 8.78 18.50
C PRO A 179 -5.84 9.90 17.72
N VAL A 180 -7.17 9.92 17.77
CA VAL A 180 -8.02 11.05 17.37
C VAL A 180 -8.67 11.60 18.64
N PRO A 181 -8.42 12.86 19.04
CA PRO A 181 -8.90 13.41 20.31
C PRO A 181 -10.42 13.28 20.45
N ASP A 182 -10.93 13.07 21.66
CA ASP A 182 -12.37 12.88 21.87
C ASP A 182 -13.17 14.12 21.48
N GLY A 183 -14.29 13.90 20.79
CA GLY A 183 -15.15 14.98 20.30
C GLY A 183 -14.65 15.67 19.02
N GLU A 184 -13.42 15.42 18.59
CA GLU A 184 -12.92 15.95 17.32
C GLU A 184 -13.40 15.09 16.12
N PRO A 185 -13.74 15.72 14.99
CA PRO A 185 -14.05 15.01 13.75
C PRO A 185 -12.79 14.37 13.14
N LEU A 186 -12.98 13.37 12.28
CA LEU A 186 -11.91 12.89 11.41
C LEU A 186 -11.63 13.95 10.33
N ARG A 187 -10.39 14.39 10.19
CA ARG A 187 -10.02 15.49 9.28
C ARG A 187 -9.44 14.94 7.99
N ILE A 188 -10.04 15.34 6.87
CA ILE A 188 -9.67 14.94 5.52
C ILE A 188 -9.18 16.19 4.80
N ALA A 189 -7.92 16.22 4.40
CA ALA A 189 -7.44 17.22 3.47
C ALA A 189 -7.61 16.74 2.03
N VAL A 190 -8.21 17.57 1.19
CA VAL A 190 -8.36 17.33 -0.25
C VAL A 190 -7.37 18.22 -0.98
N ILE A 191 -6.55 17.60 -1.83
CA ILE A 191 -5.50 18.26 -2.60
C ILE A 191 -5.79 18.00 -4.08
N ASP A 192 -6.10 19.09 -4.79
CA ASP A 192 -6.43 19.12 -6.22
C ASP A 192 -5.83 20.38 -6.86
N PRO A 193 -4.49 20.47 -7.00
CA PRO A 193 -3.84 21.68 -7.47
C PRO A 193 -4.17 21.99 -8.95
N ALA A 194 -4.51 20.97 -9.75
CA ALA A 194 -4.94 21.15 -11.13
C ALA A 194 -6.43 21.54 -11.28
N GLY A 195 -7.22 21.56 -10.19
CA GLY A 195 -8.67 21.82 -10.26
C GLY A 195 -9.45 20.76 -11.05
N GLY A 196 -8.95 19.53 -11.09
CA GLY A 196 -9.48 18.42 -11.87
C GLY A 196 -10.42 17.49 -11.09
N ALA A 197 -10.78 17.83 -9.85
CA ALA A 197 -11.63 17.01 -8.99
C ALA A 197 -12.96 16.64 -9.66
N PRO A 198 -13.31 15.35 -9.71
CA PRO A 198 -14.60 14.94 -10.23
C PRO A 198 -15.76 15.53 -9.43
N VAL A 199 -16.83 15.98 -10.11
CA VAL A 199 -18.01 16.55 -9.44
C VAL A 199 -18.62 15.56 -8.43
N ALA A 200 -18.63 14.28 -8.78
CA ALA A 200 -19.10 13.21 -7.90
C ALA A 200 -18.31 13.10 -6.58
N LEU A 201 -17.01 13.40 -6.60
CA LEU A 201 -16.19 13.43 -5.40
C LEU A 201 -16.57 14.64 -4.53
N SER A 202 -16.66 15.82 -5.12
CA SER A 202 -17.07 17.05 -4.43
C SER A 202 -18.45 16.91 -3.79
N ASP A 203 -19.41 16.32 -4.50
CA ASP A 203 -20.75 16.02 -3.98
C ASP A 203 -20.71 15.05 -2.80
N ALA A 204 -19.86 14.00 -2.87
CA ALA A 204 -19.73 13.04 -1.78
C ALA A 204 -19.20 13.72 -0.52
N LEU A 205 -18.12 14.48 -0.66
CA LEU A 205 -17.44 15.19 0.43
C LEU A 205 -18.32 16.28 1.05
N GLY A 206 -19.09 17.02 0.23
CA GLY A 206 -20.04 18.03 0.69
C GLY A 206 -21.27 17.47 1.42
N SER A 207 -21.51 16.16 1.31
CA SER A 207 -22.64 15.48 1.96
C SER A 207 -22.29 14.73 3.25
N LEU A 208 -21.03 14.81 3.69
CA LEU A 208 -20.56 14.09 4.87
C LEU A 208 -21.17 14.63 6.17
N GLY A 209 -21.40 13.72 7.12
CA GLY A 209 -21.95 14.05 8.43
C GLY A 209 -20.97 14.79 9.36
N PRO A 210 -21.44 15.27 10.53
CA PRO A 210 -20.67 16.13 11.45
C PRO A 210 -19.47 15.44 12.13
N GLY A 211 -19.28 14.13 11.95
CA GLY A 211 -18.12 13.41 12.46
C GLY A 211 -16.87 13.54 11.59
N ILE A 212 -16.95 14.29 10.50
CA ILE A 212 -15.89 14.46 9.51
C ILE A 212 -15.74 15.96 9.19
N GLU A 213 -14.50 16.42 9.14
CA GLU A 213 -14.13 17.75 8.67
C GLU A 213 -13.39 17.58 7.34
N VAL A 214 -13.86 18.25 6.30
CA VAL A 214 -13.18 18.27 4.99
C VAL A 214 -12.54 19.63 4.81
N VAL A 215 -11.24 19.64 4.53
CA VAL A 215 -10.44 20.84 4.28
C VAL A 215 -9.92 20.76 2.85
N TRP A 216 -10.33 21.70 2.00
CA TRP A 216 -9.75 21.86 0.67
C TRP A 216 -8.51 22.73 0.77
N ILE A 217 -7.37 22.24 0.30
CA ILE A 217 -6.10 22.96 0.36
C ILE A 217 -5.94 23.78 -0.93
N GLU A 218 -6.05 25.11 -0.82
CA GLU A 218 -5.95 26.06 -1.93
C GLU A 218 -4.48 26.41 -2.22
N GLN A 219 -3.70 25.40 -2.64
CA GLN A 219 -2.29 25.57 -2.96
C GLN A 219 -1.96 24.86 -4.29
N ASP A 220 -1.42 25.62 -5.24
CA ASP A 220 -1.12 25.13 -6.60
C ASP A 220 0.13 24.23 -6.63
N ASP A 221 1.05 24.42 -5.69
CA ASP A 221 2.26 23.59 -5.54
C ASP A 221 1.92 22.33 -4.72
N PRO A 222 2.00 21.12 -5.32
CA PRO A 222 1.60 19.89 -4.65
C PRO A 222 2.37 19.63 -3.35
N SER A 223 3.66 19.94 -3.33
CA SER A 223 4.51 19.70 -2.16
C SER A 223 4.15 20.63 -1.01
N LYS A 224 3.84 21.89 -1.30
CA LYS A 224 3.33 22.84 -0.31
C LYS A 224 1.92 22.48 0.16
N ALA A 225 1.05 22.01 -0.74
CA ALA A 225 -0.30 21.59 -0.38
C ALA A 225 -0.27 20.43 0.62
N ILE A 226 0.57 19.42 0.38
CA ILE A 226 0.79 18.30 1.29
C ILE A 226 1.38 18.80 2.62
N ALA A 227 2.38 19.68 2.58
CA ALA A 227 2.98 20.25 3.80
C ALA A 227 1.96 21.03 4.64
N GLU A 228 1.06 21.77 4.00
CA GLU A 228 -0.02 22.50 4.64
C GLU A 228 -1.05 21.56 5.29
N ALA A 229 -1.44 20.49 4.59
CA ALA A 229 -2.32 19.46 5.16
C ALA A 229 -1.70 18.76 6.38
N ILE A 230 -0.38 18.49 6.35
CA ILE A 230 0.37 17.94 7.47
C ILE A 230 0.39 18.94 8.64
N ALA A 231 0.69 20.21 8.38
CA ALA A 231 0.73 21.26 9.39
C ALA A 231 -0.64 21.49 10.02
N ALA A 232 -1.71 21.36 9.24
CA ALA A 232 -3.08 21.37 9.72
C ALA A 232 -3.39 20.15 10.60
N GLY A 233 -2.58 19.09 10.58
CA GLY A 233 -2.74 17.90 11.42
C GLY A 233 -3.82 16.95 10.92
N CYS A 234 -4.04 16.88 9.60
CA CYS A 234 -5.04 16.01 9.00
C CYS A 234 -4.68 14.53 9.14
N GLU A 235 -5.69 13.67 9.30
CA GLU A 235 -5.51 12.21 9.42
C GLU A 235 -5.57 11.49 8.07
N VAL A 236 -6.28 12.08 7.11
CA VAL A 236 -6.49 11.54 5.77
C VAL A 236 -6.09 12.57 4.72
N LEU A 237 -5.33 12.14 3.73
CA LEU A 237 -5.12 12.89 2.49
C LEU A 237 -5.94 12.26 1.37
N HIS A 238 -6.76 13.05 0.69
CA HIS A 238 -7.41 12.68 -0.56
C HIS A 238 -6.74 13.46 -1.69
N LEU A 239 -5.96 12.76 -2.51
CA LEU A 239 -5.30 13.36 -3.68
C LEU A 239 -6.16 13.12 -4.92
N VAL A 240 -6.43 14.20 -5.65
CA VAL A 240 -6.87 14.13 -7.04
C VAL A 240 -5.64 14.21 -7.91
N ALA A 241 -5.25 13.10 -8.51
CA ALA A 241 -4.01 12.98 -9.26
C ALA A 241 -4.24 12.20 -10.54
N ASP A 242 -3.57 12.61 -11.61
CA ASP A 242 -3.30 11.72 -12.71
C ASP A 242 -2.16 10.77 -12.33
N GLY A 243 -1.72 9.94 -13.26
CA GLY A 243 -0.59 9.09 -12.99
C GLY A 243 0.24 8.75 -14.22
N VAL A 244 1.54 8.64 -13.97
CA VAL A 244 2.56 8.37 -14.96
C VAL A 244 3.29 7.09 -14.56
N VAL A 245 3.63 6.26 -15.54
CA VAL A 245 4.40 5.03 -15.31
C VAL A 245 5.67 5.08 -16.16
N PRO A 246 6.73 5.78 -15.73
CA PRO A 246 7.97 5.83 -16.48
C PRO A 246 8.56 4.43 -16.64
N PHE A 247 8.89 4.06 -17.87
CA PHE A 247 9.50 2.78 -18.24
C PHE A 247 8.74 1.52 -17.76
N GLY A 248 7.46 1.66 -17.38
CA GLY A 248 6.65 0.53 -16.98
C GLY A 248 7.14 -0.15 -15.70
N LEU A 249 7.73 0.57 -14.72
CA LEU A 249 8.16 -0.03 -13.45
C LEU A 249 7.59 0.66 -12.22
N GLU A 250 7.76 1.97 -12.09
CA GLU A 250 7.30 2.75 -10.94
C GLU A 250 6.02 3.52 -11.29
N GLY A 251 5.08 3.62 -10.35
CA GLY A 251 3.92 4.50 -10.49
C GLY A 251 4.18 5.85 -9.84
N LEU A 252 4.02 6.94 -10.59
CA LEU A 252 4.15 8.31 -10.11
C LEU A 252 2.79 9.02 -10.13
N LEU A 253 2.56 9.93 -9.18
CA LEU A 253 1.36 10.78 -9.16
C LEU A 253 1.68 12.10 -9.85
N ASP A 254 0.85 12.49 -10.82
CA ASP A 254 0.92 13.80 -11.47
C ASP A 254 -0.23 14.67 -10.95
N LEU A 255 0.11 15.72 -10.21
CA LEU A 255 -0.85 16.54 -9.47
C LEU A 255 -1.10 17.90 -10.15
N SER A 256 -0.12 18.42 -10.90
CA SER A 256 -0.20 19.76 -11.50
C SER A 256 -0.60 19.74 -12.98
N GLY A 257 -0.50 18.59 -13.65
CA GLY A 257 -0.58 18.54 -15.11
C GLY A 257 0.60 19.22 -15.80
N ASP A 258 1.68 19.49 -15.08
CA ASP A 258 2.97 19.87 -15.63
C ASP A 258 3.92 18.68 -15.44
N ASP A 259 4.59 18.24 -16.52
CA ASP A 259 5.35 16.99 -16.55
C ASP A 259 6.49 16.96 -15.51
N ASP A 260 6.88 18.13 -14.99
CA ASP A 260 7.93 18.32 -13.99
C ASP A 260 7.44 18.20 -12.52
N ALA A 261 6.13 18.10 -12.24
CA ALA A 261 5.61 18.03 -10.85
C ALA A 261 4.98 16.67 -10.52
N THR A 262 5.71 15.59 -10.80
CA THR A 262 5.34 14.25 -10.36
C THR A 262 5.88 13.94 -8.96
N ILE A 263 5.10 13.22 -8.16
CA ILE A 263 5.50 12.76 -6.83
C ILE A 263 5.71 11.25 -6.84
N SER A 264 6.88 10.81 -6.38
CA SER A 264 7.18 9.38 -6.19
C SER A 264 6.62 8.84 -4.87
N PRO A 265 6.35 7.52 -4.77
CA PRO A 265 5.94 6.87 -3.52
C PRO A 265 6.90 7.15 -2.37
N ARG A 266 8.20 7.13 -2.66
CA ARG A 266 9.26 7.35 -1.66
C ARG A 266 9.28 8.80 -1.17
N GLU A 267 9.12 9.75 -2.07
CA GLU A 267 9.04 11.17 -1.74
C GLU A 267 7.82 11.47 -0.87
N LEU A 268 6.64 10.99 -1.26
CA LEU A 268 5.43 11.16 -0.45
C LEU A 268 5.61 10.53 0.94
N ALA A 269 6.13 9.30 1.01
CA ALA A 269 6.39 8.65 2.30
C ALA A 269 7.40 9.43 3.17
N ALA A 270 8.38 10.10 2.56
CA ALA A 270 9.31 10.95 3.28
C ALA A 270 8.62 12.21 3.84
N MET A 271 7.75 12.84 3.05
CA MET A 271 6.97 14.02 3.48
C MET A 271 6.02 13.69 4.63
N LEU A 272 5.35 12.54 4.57
CA LEU A 272 4.37 12.12 5.57
C LEU A 272 4.99 11.56 6.85
N ARG A 273 6.31 11.39 6.90
CA ARG A 273 7.00 10.82 8.05
C ARG A 273 6.79 11.67 9.30
N GLY A 274 6.25 11.05 10.35
CA GLY A 274 5.97 11.71 11.63
C GLY A 274 4.69 12.58 11.61
N SER A 275 3.97 12.63 10.49
CA SER A 275 2.66 13.27 10.41
C SER A 275 1.55 12.40 11.03
N ARG A 276 0.36 12.96 11.16
CA ARG A 276 -0.87 12.24 11.58
C ARG A 276 -1.56 11.52 10.42
N VAL A 277 -1.07 11.68 9.19
CA VAL A 277 -1.68 11.07 8.00
C VAL A 277 -1.42 9.57 8.03
N ALA A 278 -2.49 8.79 8.17
CA ALA A 278 -2.43 7.32 8.13
C ALA A 278 -3.14 6.72 6.90
N VAL A 279 -3.97 7.51 6.22
CA VAL A 279 -4.72 7.08 5.04
C VAL A 279 -4.48 8.05 3.88
N LEU A 280 -4.16 7.49 2.73
CA LEU A 280 -4.05 8.18 1.45
C LEU A 280 -5.14 7.64 0.52
N ALA A 281 -6.11 8.47 0.17
CA ALA A 281 -7.11 8.18 -0.84
C ALA A 281 -6.67 8.77 -2.19
N LEU A 282 -6.79 8.01 -3.27
CA LEU A 282 -6.44 8.43 -4.62
C LEU A 282 -7.65 8.34 -5.55
N THR A 283 -7.95 9.44 -6.24
CA THR A 283 -9.00 9.54 -7.26
C THR A 283 -8.42 10.15 -8.53
N PRO A 284 -8.70 9.60 -9.72
CA PRO A 284 -8.32 10.24 -10.98
C PRO A 284 -9.06 11.57 -11.17
N PRO A 285 -8.51 12.52 -11.94
CA PRO A 285 -9.26 13.70 -12.34
C PRO A 285 -10.46 13.33 -13.23
N GLU A 286 -11.40 14.26 -13.43
CA GLU A 286 -12.60 14.06 -14.28
C GLU A 286 -12.22 13.64 -15.71
N SER A 287 -11.08 14.11 -16.21
CA SER A 287 -10.53 13.78 -17.52
C SER A 287 -9.08 13.30 -17.38
N PRO A 288 -8.84 12.01 -17.09
CA PRO A 288 -7.48 11.49 -16.94
C PRO A 288 -6.74 11.46 -18.29
N ARG A 289 -5.44 11.70 -18.24
CA ARG A 289 -4.52 11.65 -19.37
C ARG A 289 -4.52 10.25 -19.95
N ILE A 290 -4.55 10.22 -21.27
CA ILE A 290 -4.50 8.98 -22.04
C ILE A 290 -3.03 8.75 -22.40
N GLY A 291 -2.46 7.65 -21.91
CA GLY A 291 -1.11 7.26 -22.25
C GLY A 291 -1.02 6.52 -23.58
N HIS A 292 0.11 5.83 -23.76
CA HIS A 292 0.35 5.03 -24.96
C HIS A 292 -0.76 3.97 -25.14
N LEU A 293 -1.17 3.76 -26.40
CA LEU A 293 -2.24 2.83 -26.81
C LEU A 293 -3.68 3.28 -26.48
N GLY A 294 -3.91 4.54 -26.10
CA GLY A 294 -5.28 5.05 -25.88
C GLY A 294 -5.84 4.72 -24.48
N MET A 295 -4.96 4.36 -23.55
CA MET A 295 -5.30 3.84 -22.23
C MET A 295 -4.93 4.85 -21.13
N PRO A 296 -5.83 5.19 -20.20
CA PRO A 296 -5.47 6.01 -19.05
C PRO A 296 -4.35 5.40 -18.22
N THR A 297 -3.25 6.13 -18.02
CA THR A 297 -2.09 5.65 -17.26
C THR A 297 -2.29 5.72 -15.75
N VAL A 298 -3.22 6.59 -15.30
CA VAL A 298 -3.53 6.82 -13.89
C VAL A 298 -3.81 5.54 -13.10
N PHE A 299 -4.52 4.57 -13.68
CA PHE A 299 -4.88 3.35 -12.95
C PHE A 299 -3.70 2.41 -12.73
N HIS A 300 -2.83 2.29 -13.74
CA HIS A 300 -1.56 1.58 -13.62
C HIS A 300 -0.65 2.27 -12.62
N ALA A 301 -0.53 3.59 -12.73
CA ALA A 301 0.26 4.40 -11.84
C ALA A 301 -0.21 4.25 -10.38
N PHE A 302 -1.51 4.29 -10.11
CA PHE A 302 -2.02 4.10 -8.75
C PHE A 302 -1.73 2.71 -8.18
N ALA A 303 -1.89 1.65 -9.00
CA ALA A 303 -1.57 0.30 -8.58
C ALA A 303 -0.08 0.14 -8.22
N ARG A 304 0.81 0.66 -9.07
CA ARG A 304 2.27 0.59 -8.88
C ARG A 304 2.76 1.52 -7.79
N PHE A 305 2.21 2.72 -7.71
CA PHE A 305 2.47 3.66 -6.61
C PHE A 305 2.14 3.01 -5.28
N GLY A 306 0.98 2.35 -5.21
CA GLY A 306 0.55 1.59 -4.04
C GLY A 306 1.52 0.48 -3.66
N HIS A 307 2.02 -0.28 -4.65
CA HIS A 307 3.02 -1.34 -4.46
C HIS A 307 4.32 -0.78 -3.85
N ASP A 308 4.88 0.25 -4.48
CA ASP A 308 6.18 0.84 -4.15
C ASP A 308 6.18 1.71 -2.88
N SER A 309 5.00 2.09 -2.37
CA SER A 309 4.85 2.96 -1.19
C SER A 309 5.41 2.41 0.13
N GLY A 310 5.87 1.15 0.18
CA GLY A 310 6.67 0.63 1.30
C GLY A 310 6.12 0.87 2.71
N GLU A 311 6.80 1.69 3.51
CA GLU A 311 6.41 2.05 4.89
C GLU A 311 5.49 3.28 4.99
N GLY A 312 4.91 3.73 3.86
CA GLY A 312 4.00 4.88 3.79
C GLY A 312 2.62 4.66 4.44
N PRO A 313 1.65 5.54 4.16
CA PRO A 313 0.28 5.41 4.68
C PRO A 313 -0.46 4.20 4.07
N THR A 314 -1.61 3.84 4.66
CA THR A 314 -2.55 2.93 4.01
C THR A 314 -3.16 3.62 2.79
N ILE A 315 -3.11 2.97 1.62
CA ILE A 315 -3.58 3.59 0.37
C ILE A 315 -4.91 2.96 -0.03
N VAL A 316 -5.88 3.81 -0.39
CA VAL A 316 -7.17 3.44 -0.98
C VAL A 316 -7.26 4.10 -2.34
N ALA A 317 -7.14 3.31 -3.41
CA ALA A 317 -6.97 3.84 -4.75
C ALA A 317 -8.05 3.36 -5.70
N GLN A 318 -8.68 4.30 -6.41
CA GLN A 318 -9.54 4.00 -7.55
C GLN A 318 -8.66 3.61 -8.75
N ILE A 319 -8.57 2.31 -9.03
CA ILE A 319 -7.78 1.75 -10.13
C ILE A 319 -8.61 1.48 -11.38
N GLY A 320 -9.81 2.09 -11.50
CA GLY A 320 -10.65 1.97 -12.68
C GLY A 320 -11.78 2.96 -12.77
N PRO A 321 -12.48 3.02 -13.91
CA PRO A 321 -13.57 3.97 -14.08
C PRO A 321 -14.75 3.64 -13.16
N MET A 322 -15.35 4.67 -12.60
CA MET A 322 -16.61 4.60 -11.87
C MET A 322 -17.59 5.59 -12.49
N SER A 323 -18.83 5.17 -12.68
CA SER A 323 -19.88 6.14 -13.02
C SER A 323 -20.00 7.18 -11.89
N PRO A 324 -20.35 8.45 -12.18
CA PRO A 324 -20.46 9.48 -11.16
C PRO A 324 -21.33 9.10 -9.95
N PRO A 325 -22.52 8.46 -10.10
CA PRO A 325 -23.32 8.02 -8.96
C PRO A 325 -22.59 6.99 -8.08
N VAL A 326 -21.88 6.04 -8.70
CA VAL A 326 -21.13 5.00 -7.98
C VAL A 326 -19.93 5.58 -7.25
N SER A 327 -19.19 6.49 -7.89
CA SER A 327 -18.06 7.19 -7.26
C SER A 327 -18.52 7.98 -6.05
N ARG A 328 -19.60 8.77 -6.20
CA ARG A 328 -20.18 9.56 -5.10
C ARG A 328 -20.60 8.68 -3.92
N ASP A 329 -21.38 7.64 -4.21
CA ASP A 329 -21.91 6.75 -3.18
C ASP A 329 -20.79 5.97 -2.48
N PHE A 330 -19.74 5.56 -3.23
CA PHE A 330 -18.56 4.90 -2.69
C PHE A 330 -17.80 5.80 -1.71
N TRP A 331 -17.37 7.00 -2.13
CA TRP A 331 -16.54 7.88 -1.29
C TRP A 331 -17.29 8.36 -0.05
N ARG A 332 -18.58 8.67 -0.17
CA ARG A 332 -19.43 9.00 0.98
C ARG A 332 -19.48 7.86 1.99
N ALA A 333 -19.87 6.66 1.54
CA ALA A 333 -20.00 5.50 2.41
C ALA A 333 -18.65 5.09 3.02
N PHE A 334 -17.56 5.23 2.27
CA PHE A 334 -16.21 4.97 2.75
C PHE A 334 -15.85 5.90 3.90
N TYR A 335 -15.96 7.21 3.72
CA TYR A 335 -15.56 8.17 4.75
C TYR A 335 -16.46 8.14 5.99
N GLU A 336 -17.78 8.03 5.82
CA GLU A 336 -18.70 7.86 6.95
C GLU A 336 -18.37 6.62 7.77
N ARG A 337 -18.08 5.49 7.10
CA ARG A 337 -17.74 4.26 7.80
C ARG A 337 -16.34 4.32 8.41
N LEU A 338 -15.38 4.98 7.76
CA LEU A 338 -14.04 5.18 8.29
C LEU A 338 -14.11 6.05 9.56
N ALA A 339 -14.86 7.14 9.57
CA ALA A 339 -15.03 7.97 10.77
C ALA A 339 -15.75 7.22 11.91
N ALA A 340 -16.68 6.33 11.58
CA ALA A 340 -17.43 5.55 12.57
C ALA A 340 -16.63 4.38 13.18
N SER A 341 -15.77 3.72 12.38
CA SER A 341 -15.06 2.50 12.79
C SER A 341 -13.56 2.69 13.04
N PHE A 342 -12.98 3.71 12.40
CA PHE A 342 -11.54 3.91 12.25
C PHE A 342 -10.78 2.74 11.62
N ASP A 343 -11.50 1.91 10.86
CA ASP A 343 -10.99 0.71 10.20
C ASP A 343 -11.22 0.80 8.69
N VAL A 344 -10.13 0.95 7.93
CA VAL A 344 -10.17 1.09 6.46
C VAL A 344 -10.78 -0.14 5.79
N GLU A 345 -10.52 -1.34 6.29
CA GLU A 345 -11.11 -2.54 5.69
C GLU A 345 -12.63 -2.62 5.92
N GLU A 346 -13.11 -2.07 7.04
CA GLU A 346 -14.53 -1.99 7.34
C GLU A 346 -15.21 -0.94 6.46
N ALA A 347 -14.56 0.21 6.31
CA ALA A 347 -14.97 1.24 5.36
C ALA A 347 -15.06 0.69 3.94
N MET A 348 -14.03 -0.02 3.48
CA MET A 348 -13.98 -0.64 2.16
C MET A 348 -15.03 -1.73 1.97
N SER A 349 -15.27 -2.56 2.99
CA SER A 349 -16.32 -3.59 2.92
C SER A 349 -17.72 -2.97 2.81
N SER A 350 -17.93 -1.83 3.46
CA SER A 350 -19.21 -1.10 3.42
C SER A 350 -19.44 -0.38 2.10
N ALA A 351 -18.39 0.26 1.56
CA ALA A 351 -18.47 1.08 0.35
C ALA A 351 -18.42 0.27 -0.96
N ALA A 352 -17.58 -0.77 -1.04
CA ALA A 352 -17.39 -1.57 -2.26
C ALA A 352 -18.19 -2.89 -2.23
N GLN A 353 -19.51 -2.81 -2.09
CA GLN A 353 -20.38 -3.99 -2.04
C GLN A 353 -20.49 -4.71 -3.39
N ARG A 354 -20.28 -3.97 -4.49
CA ARG A 354 -20.32 -4.47 -5.88
C ARG A 354 -18.95 -4.26 -6.56
N PRO A 355 -17.97 -5.14 -6.32
CA PRO A 355 -16.60 -4.98 -6.81
C PRO A 355 -16.49 -4.70 -8.31
N LEU A 356 -17.36 -5.29 -9.14
CA LEU A 356 -17.38 -5.10 -10.60
C LEU A 356 -17.60 -3.66 -11.06
N VAL A 357 -18.22 -2.81 -10.23
CA VAL A 357 -18.48 -1.40 -10.54
C VAL A 357 -17.75 -0.43 -9.61
N THR A 358 -17.06 -0.96 -8.59
CA THR A 358 -16.24 -0.19 -7.64
C THR A 358 -14.79 -0.69 -7.69
N PRO A 359 -14.02 -0.38 -8.75
CA PRO A 359 -12.63 -0.76 -8.91
C PRO A 359 -11.71 0.00 -7.95
N VAL A 360 -11.87 -0.23 -6.65
CA VAL A 360 -11.08 0.41 -5.60
C VAL A 360 -10.34 -0.65 -4.81
N VAL A 361 -9.02 -0.48 -4.71
CA VAL A 361 -8.10 -1.40 -4.03
C VAL A 361 -7.48 -0.78 -2.79
N VAL A 362 -6.93 -1.63 -1.94
CA VAL A 362 -6.31 -1.23 -0.66
C VAL A 362 -4.90 -1.78 -0.58
N PHE A 363 -3.95 -0.90 -0.27
CA PHE A 363 -2.60 -1.26 0.16
C PHE A 363 -2.50 -0.98 1.66
N LEU A 364 -2.70 -2.00 2.48
CA LEU A 364 -2.75 -1.85 3.93
C LEU A 364 -1.35 -1.87 4.50
N ARG A 365 -1.02 -0.85 5.30
CA ARG A 365 0.28 -0.78 5.99
C ARG A 365 0.17 -1.16 7.46
N HIS A 366 -1.00 -0.94 8.06
CA HIS A 366 -1.30 -1.36 9.43
C HIS A 366 -1.93 -2.75 9.47
N ARG A 367 -1.18 -3.76 9.92
CA ARG A 367 -1.67 -5.14 10.00
C ARG A 367 -2.96 -5.31 10.83
N LEU A 368 -3.31 -4.40 11.72
CA LEU A 368 -4.54 -4.52 12.50
C LEU A 368 -5.79 -3.95 11.83
N GLY A 369 -5.69 -3.43 10.59
CA GLY A 369 -6.82 -2.91 9.82
C GLY A 369 -7.39 -1.58 10.32
N ARG A 370 -7.19 -1.28 11.61
CA ARG A 370 -7.57 -0.06 12.30
C ARG A 370 -6.43 0.96 12.29
N GLN A 371 -6.69 2.14 11.75
CA GLN A 371 -5.72 3.22 11.60
C GLN A 371 -5.80 4.21 12.75
N PHE A 372 -6.99 4.38 13.34
CA PHE A 372 -7.21 5.37 14.40
C PHE A 372 -7.93 4.80 15.62
N CYS A 373 -7.81 5.49 16.75
CA CYS A 373 -8.49 5.14 17.99
C CYS A 373 -8.88 6.39 18.78
N ARG A 374 -9.93 6.27 19.61
CA ARG A 374 -10.24 7.31 20.61
C ARG A 374 -9.42 7.04 21.89
N PRO A 375 -9.06 8.07 22.66
CA PRO A 375 -8.35 7.92 23.95
C PRO A 375 -9.00 6.91 24.91
N ASP A 376 -10.33 6.84 24.92
CA ASP A 376 -11.07 5.91 25.76
C ASP A 376 -11.26 4.51 25.17
N ASP A 377 -10.70 4.24 23.99
CA ASP A 377 -10.92 2.97 23.31
C ASP A 377 -10.23 1.81 24.05
N PRO A 378 -10.97 0.73 24.41
CA PRO A 378 -10.39 -0.42 25.07
C PRO A 378 -9.28 -1.12 24.25
N ALA A 379 -9.21 -0.90 22.93
CA ALA A 379 -8.12 -1.37 22.08
C ALA A 379 -6.75 -0.79 22.49
N LEU A 380 -6.70 0.40 23.08
CA LEU A 380 -5.48 0.98 23.65
C LEU A 380 -5.07 0.32 24.97
N ARG A 381 -6.01 -0.31 25.68
CA ARG A 381 -5.79 -0.85 27.04
C ARG A 381 -5.27 -2.30 27.06
N CYS A 382 -5.13 -2.94 25.90
CA CYS A 382 -4.59 -4.30 25.79
C CYS A 382 -3.22 -4.29 25.09
N PRO A 383 -2.11 -4.28 25.85
CA PRO A 383 -0.78 -4.44 25.27
C PRO A 383 -0.53 -5.93 25.03
N VAL A 384 -1.22 -6.51 24.05
CA VAL A 384 -0.73 -7.73 23.39
C VAL A 384 -0.33 -7.36 21.97
N TRP A 385 0.42 -6.27 21.86
CA TRP A 385 1.38 -6.09 20.78
C TRP A 385 2.49 -7.09 21.07
N THR A 386 2.29 -8.37 20.75
CA THR A 386 3.40 -9.31 20.74
C THR A 386 4.35 -8.85 19.65
N THR A 387 5.30 -7.99 20.03
CA THR A 387 6.63 -7.91 19.42
C THR A 387 7.28 -9.27 19.63
N ALA A 388 6.83 -10.25 18.84
CA ALA A 388 7.64 -11.43 18.58
C ALA A 388 8.86 -10.93 17.80
N GLY A 389 9.88 -10.50 18.54
CA GLY A 389 11.09 -9.85 18.05
C GLY A 389 11.28 -8.45 18.63
N THR A 390 12.13 -8.36 19.65
CA THR A 390 12.71 -7.17 20.32
C THR A 390 11.72 -6.24 21.03
N GLY A 391 11.71 -6.35 22.36
CA GLY A 391 10.91 -5.54 23.26
C GLY A 391 11.20 -4.04 23.15
N GLN A 392 10.16 -3.24 22.98
CA GLN A 392 10.17 -1.79 23.19
C GLN A 392 8.82 -1.33 23.77
N THR A 393 8.92 -0.41 24.71
CA THR A 393 7.88 0.20 25.56
C THR A 393 7.26 1.43 24.84
N PRO A 394 6.06 1.93 25.24
CA PRO A 394 5.28 2.93 24.49
C PRO A 394 5.89 4.35 24.38
N ALA A 395 5.35 5.12 23.44
CA ALA A 395 6.00 6.14 22.65
C ALA A 395 6.07 7.58 23.21
N ASP A 396 5.76 7.83 24.48
CA ASP A 396 5.71 9.23 24.95
C ASP A 396 7.04 9.78 25.48
N GLN A 397 8.10 8.98 25.44
CA GLN A 397 9.50 9.41 25.61
C GLN A 397 10.42 8.44 24.85
N VAL A 398 10.30 8.36 23.51
CA VAL A 398 11.26 7.55 22.73
C VAL A 398 12.60 8.29 22.68
N LEU A 399 13.39 8.13 23.74
CA LEU A 399 14.84 8.14 23.60
C LEU A 399 15.15 7.06 22.56
N LEU A 400 15.59 7.48 21.37
CA LEU A 400 16.08 6.57 20.33
C LEU A 400 17.03 5.57 21.00
N THR A 401 16.68 4.29 20.98
CA THR A 401 17.56 3.29 21.60
C THR A 401 18.87 3.24 20.83
N VAL A 402 19.99 2.98 21.52
CA VAL A 402 21.31 2.88 20.88
C VAL A 402 21.25 1.93 19.67
N ALA A 403 20.52 0.81 19.77
CA ALA A 403 20.32 -0.13 18.67
C ALA A 403 19.60 0.47 17.44
N GLN A 404 18.60 1.33 17.64
CA GLN A 404 17.93 2.05 16.54
C GLN A 404 18.83 3.10 15.91
N VAL A 405 19.56 3.87 16.73
CA VAL A 405 20.55 4.83 16.23
C VAL A 405 21.64 4.11 15.43
N THR A 406 22.14 2.96 15.91
CA THR A 406 23.12 2.15 15.20
C THR A 406 22.58 1.58 13.89
N ALA A 407 21.32 1.12 13.85
CA ALA A 407 20.70 0.60 12.64
C ALA A 407 20.48 1.70 11.59
N ASP A 408 19.98 2.86 12.01
CA ASP A 408 19.82 4.03 11.15
C ASP A 408 21.18 4.52 10.64
N LEU A 409 22.21 4.55 11.50
CA LEU A 409 23.58 4.88 11.09
C LEU A 409 24.14 3.89 10.06
N SER A 410 23.88 2.60 10.20
CA SER A 410 24.31 1.59 9.23
C SER A 410 23.71 1.86 7.84
N ILE A 411 22.39 2.06 7.78
CA ILE A 411 21.69 2.34 6.52
C ILE A 411 22.21 3.65 5.90
N THR A 412 22.42 4.67 6.72
CA THR A 412 22.86 5.98 6.23
C THR A 412 24.33 5.96 5.80
N ARG A 413 25.18 5.10 6.39
CA ARG A 413 26.56 4.84 5.94
C ARG A 413 26.59 4.16 4.58
N ASP A 414 25.76 3.14 4.37
CA ASP A 414 25.67 2.44 3.08
C ASP A 414 25.25 3.40 1.95
N LEU A 415 24.31 4.31 2.25
CA LEU A 415 23.88 5.37 1.34
C LEU A 415 24.98 6.41 1.09
N LEU A 416 25.72 6.82 2.13
CA LEU A 416 26.83 7.76 2.00
C LEU A 416 27.98 7.17 1.17
N ASP A 417 28.30 5.89 1.36
CA ASP A 417 29.28 5.16 0.56
C ASP A 417 28.85 5.03 -0.90
N ALA A 418 27.56 4.78 -1.15
CA ALA A 418 27.00 4.79 -2.50
C ALA A 418 27.11 6.19 -3.14
N ALA A 419 26.82 7.25 -2.39
CA ALA A 419 26.94 8.63 -2.85
C ALA A 419 28.40 9.01 -3.17
N ARG A 420 29.38 8.60 -2.36
CA ARG A 420 30.81 8.81 -2.61
C ARG A 420 31.31 8.04 -3.84
N ARG A 421 30.82 6.81 -4.05
CA ARG A 421 31.11 6.06 -5.28
C ARG A 421 30.59 6.78 -6.52
N LEU A 422 29.41 7.40 -6.43
CA LEU A 422 28.87 8.23 -7.51
C LEU A 422 29.69 9.50 -7.72
N GLU A 423 30.05 10.22 -6.66
CA GLU A 423 30.91 11.40 -6.71
C GLU A 423 32.26 11.08 -7.39
N THR A 424 32.90 9.97 -7.02
CA THR A 424 34.15 9.50 -7.64
C THR A 424 33.97 9.21 -9.13
N ARG A 425 32.82 8.63 -9.52
CA ARG A 425 32.50 8.35 -10.91
C ARG A 425 32.28 9.64 -11.70
N TYR A 426 31.61 10.64 -11.13
CA TYR A 426 31.45 11.97 -11.73
C TYR A 426 32.82 12.65 -11.95
N ALA A 427 33.66 12.64 -10.92
CA ALA A 427 35.02 13.18 -11.02
C ALA A 427 35.85 12.47 -12.10
N SER A 428 35.73 11.15 -12.25
CA SER A 428 36.40 10.39 -13.31
C SER A 428 35.96 10.76 -14.73
N LEU A 429 34.76 11.34 -14.86
CA LEU A 429 34.19 11.84 -16.11
C LEU A 429 34.46 13.34 -16.31
N GLY A 430 35.17 14.01 -15.39
CA GLY A 430 35.40 15.45 -15.42
C GLY A 430 34.14 16.28 -15.15
N LEU A 431 33.16 15.71 -14.44
CA LEU A 431 31.89 16.34 -14.09
C LEU A 431 31.86 16.65 -12.58
N ASP A 432 31.26 17.78 -12.23
CA ASP A 432 30.99 18.13 -10.84
C ASP A 432 29.79 17.34 -10.32
N PHE A 433 29.90 16.81 -9.10
CA PHE A 433 28.80 16.09 -8.46
C PHE A 433 27.89 17.09 -7.72
N PRO A 434 26.58 17.19 -8.05
CA PRO A 434 25.69 18.21 -7.49
C PRO A 434 25.41 18.03 -5.99
N GLY A 435 25.78 16.90 -5.38
CA GLY A 435 25.49 16.55 -3.99
C GLY A 435 26.67 16.64 -3.01
N THR A 436 27.80 17.25 -3.37
CA THR A 436 29.01 17.25 -2.52
C THR A 436 28.79 17.92 -1.15
N SER A 437 28.00 19.00 -1.07
CA SER A 437 27.65 19.64 0.21
C SER A 437 26.80 18.74 1.10
N ALA A 438 25.82 18.04 0.53
CA ALA A 438 24.97 17.09 1.25
C ALA A 438 25.76 15.87 1.77
N ILE A 439 26.73 15.36 1.00
CA ILE A 439 27.66 14.32 1.45
C ILE A 439 28.47 14.80 2.67
N ALA A 440 28.97 16.03 2.63
CA ALA A 440 29.76 16.61 3.72
C ALA A 440 28.92 16.84 5.00
N GLU A 441 27.68 17.32 4.86
CA GLU A 441 26.76 17.52 5.97
C GLU A 441 26.33 16.20 6.61
N GLU A 442 25.99 15.20 5.81
CA GLU A 442 25.60 13.88 6.32
C GLU A 442 26.77 13.17 6.99
N HIS A 443 27.98 13.27 6.44
CA HIS A 443 29.18 12.76 7.12
C HIS A 443 29.39 13.40 8.49
N LYS A 444 29.24 14.74 8.59
CA LYS A 444 29.36 15.47 9.86
C LYS A 444 28.27 15.06 10.85
N ARG A 445 27.04 14.81 10.37
CA ARG A 445 25.94 14.30 11.18
C ARG A 445 26.24 12.89 11.71
N GLN A 446 26.75 11.99 10.86
CA GLN A 446 27.14 10.62 11.27
C GLN A 446 28.22 10.63 12.34
N SER A 447 29.29 11.43 12.16
CA SER A 447 30.35 11.53 13.18
C SER A 447 29.83 11.97 14.55
N ARG A 448 28.90 12.94 14.60
CA ARG A 448 28.27 13.38 15.85
C ARG A 448 27.41 12.30 16.51
N LEU A 449 26.69 11.52 15.70
CA LEU A 449 25.84 10.44 16.20
C LEU A 449 26.69 9.26 16.72
N ASP A 450 27.82 8.98 16.08
CA ASP A 450 28.80 8.00 16.56
C ASP A 450 29.37 8.41 17.92
N GLU A 451 29.76 9.67 18.10
CA GLU A 451 30.22 10.21 19.40
C GLU A 451 29.15 10.03 20.50
N VAL A 452 27.88 10.30 20.19
CA VAL A 452 26.77 10.14 21.14
C VAL A 452 26.52 8.66 21.49
N VAL A 453 26.65 7.76 20.52
CA VAL A 453 26.52 6.30 20.72
C VAL A 453 27.65 5.78 21.61
N ASP A 454 28.88 6.24 21.38
CA ASP A 454 30.04 5.86 22.18
C ASP A 454 29.92 6.37 23.63
N GLU A 455 29.56 7.65 23.82
CA GLU A 455 29.33 8.23 25.15
C GLU A 455 28.20 7.51 25.91
N SER A 456 27.13 7.14 25.22
CA SER A 456 26.01 6.41 25.81
C SER A 456 26.39 4.98 26.20
N SER A 457 27.21 4.32 25.37
CA SER A 457 27.73 2.97 25.63
C SER A 457 28.68 2.96 26.82
N GLU A 458 29.54 3.97 26.95
CA GLU A 458 30.43 4.13 28.10
C GLU A 458 29.68 4.40 29.42
N ARG A 459 28.60 5.19 29.39
CA ARG A 459 27.75 5.42 30.57
C ARG A 459 27.07 4.15 31.03
N LEU A 460 26.46 3.39 30.09
CA LEU A 460 25.85 2.10 30.40
C LEU A 460 26.85 1.10 30.99
N LEU A 461 28.10 1.08 30.51
CA LEU A 461 29.16 0.24 31.06
C LEU A 461 29.62 0.66 32.46
N LYS A 462 29.54 1.95 32.80
CA LYS A 462 29.84 2.44 34.16
C LYS A 462 28.73 2.08 35.14
N ASP A 463 27.46 2.25 34.73
CA ASP A 463 26.29 1.92 35.56
C ASP A 463 26.15 0.42 35.82
N LEU A 464 26.64 -0.44 34.92
CA LEU A 464 26.69 -1.89 35.12
C LEU A 464 27.82 -2.35 36.08
N LYS A 465 28.80 -1.49 36.37
CA LYS A 465 29.94 -1.79 37.25
C LYS A 465 29.80 -1.21 38.67
N SER A 466 28.87 -0.28 38.87
CA SER A 466 28.42 0.23 40.17
C SER A 466 27.30 -0.64 40.73
#